data_AF-A0A256Z4G5-F1
#
_entry.id   AF-A0A256Z4G5-F1
#
_cell.length_a   1.000
_cell.length_b   1.000
_cell.length_c   1.000
_cell.angle_alpha   90.00
_cell.angle_beta   90.00
_cell.angle_gamma   90.00
#
_symmetry.space_group_name_H-M   'P 1'
#
loop_
_entity.id
_entity.type
_entity.pdbx_description
1 polymer ?
#
loop_
_entity_poly.entity_id
_entity_poly.type
_entity_poly.pdbx_seq_one_letter_code
_entity_poly.pdbx_strand_id
1 'polypeptide(L)'
;MNFDLEDENHSQIIWSLFMSSVCYLSLYTVASNVNAYAGYVEGKDEDAVLNAINIVEDVMINSYLKTFHRTFVPEIMFADAVSYLLLKPAEHIRNEGVRLATSILSLYKTGMIKGSLPKTMLKDVVNIVGMLRALDKATVKAYSEIKNKPDDSDKEVPYVNDDLKTKVFREIYGTLRKHSNVIPEVPSFLYMNHPTRTSIFYSNLEPPPEEKITAVLNEMTRKLGFKVNINLNRLKAEAAQNLWDWMSKERKKEKILAKYKEIGADTRFKEFVFPPMDYAEFLRRKSTHSKTIRRITNRLAVYYNLTGEDFRRETGVIDLQQAIQVIASQSRRSDIFMEDTLRYRGQSWAILVDVSLSLEAFAGQVKDVILCLSEVSRKLFHDNRSLGIFAFDDKFYVIKDFTENHSRSVCVLSNALRGEDALRAHEEIRGHLLPVHIAYVTKEPFRF
;
A
#
# COMPACT_ATOMS: atom_id res chain seq x y z
N MET A 1 -23.08 -3.37 -2.86
CA MET A 1 -22.94 -2.36 -3.92
C MET A 1 -22.41 -3.08 -5.14
N ASN A 2 -23.17 -3.08 -6.24
CA ASN A 2 -22.73 -3.75 -7.46
C ASN A 2 -22.05 -2.71 -8.34
N PHE A 3 -20.76 -2.91 -8.59
CA PHE A 3 -19.98 -2.07 -9.48
C PHE A 3 -19.79 -2.80 -10.81
N ASP A 4 -19.90 -2.04 -11.89
CA ASP A 4 -19.51 -2.46 -13.22
C ASP A 4 -18.15 -1.83 -13.55
N LEU A 5 -17.13 -2.66 -13.78
CA LEU A 5 -15.78 -2.18 -14.09
C LEU A 5 -15.64 -1.71 -15.55
N GLU A 6 -16.63 -1.97 -16.41
CA GLU A 6 -16.70 -1.40 -17.75
C GLU A 6 -17.21 0.05 -17.73
N ASP A 7 -17.92 0.43 -16.67
CA ASP A 7 -18.35 1.81 -16.43
C ASP A 7 -17.20 2.63 -15.82
N GLU A 8 -16.82 3.72 -16.49
CA GLU A 8 -15.71 4.57 -16.07
C GLU A 8 -16.00 5.33 -14.75
N ASN A 9 -17.26 5.70 -14.49
CA ASN A 9 -17.65 6.38 -13.25
C ASN A 9 -17.58 5.40 -12.07
N HIS A 10 -18.05 4.16 -12.25
CA HIS A 10 -17.91 3.10 -11.25
C HIS A 10 -16.44 2.80 -10.94
N SER A 11 -15.61 2.71 -11.98
CA SER A 11 -14.16 2.55 -11.88
C SER A 11 -13.51 3.68 -11.09
N GLN A 12 -13.88 4.93 -11.37
CA GLN A 12 -13.40 6.10 -10.63
C GLN A 12 -13.81 6.06 -9.15
N ILE A 13 -15.04 5.68 -8.85
CA ILE A 13 -15.55 5.56 -7.49
C ILE A 13 -14.75 4.54 -6.68
N ILE A 14 -14.58 3.31 -7.22
CA ILE A 14 -13.84 2.26 -6.53
C ILE A 14 -12.39 2.70 -6.27
N TRP A 15 -11.71 3.19 -7.31
CA TRP A 15 -10.32 3.59 -7.18
C TRP A 15 -10.12 4.72 -6.18
N SER A 16 -10.99 5.74 -6.23
CA SER A 16 -10.92 6.90 -5.34
C SER A 16 -11.22 6.54 -3.88
N LEU A 17 -12.20 5.64 -3.64
CA LEU A 17 -12.47 5.10 -2.30
C LEU A 17 -11.28 4.29 -1.77
N PHE A 18 -10.69 3.43 -2.61
CA PHE A 18 -9.51 2.63 -2.24
C PHE A 18 -8.32 3.54 -1.89
N MET A 19 -7.96 4.49 -2.76
CA MET A 19 -6.86 5.42 -2.54
C MET A 19 -7.07 6.27 -1.29
N SER A 20 -8.29 6.77 -1.09
CA SER A 20 -8.67 7.52 0.11
C SER A 20 -8.55 6.68 1.37
N SER A 21 -8.87 5.38 1.30
CA SER A 21 -8.74 4.45 2.43
C SER A 21 -7.28 4.22 2.81
N VAL A 22 -6.42 3.98 1.82
CA VAL A 22 -4.97 3.82 2.04
C VAL A 22 -4.37 5.10 2.61
N CYS A 23 -4.75 6.26 2.06
CA CYS A 23 -4.31 7.56 2.55
C CYS A 23 -4.76 7.78 4.00
N TYR A 24 -6.04 7.57 4.30
CA TYR A 24 -6.61 7.74 5.63
C TYR A 24 -5.93 6.85 6.67
N LEU A 25 -5.76 5.55 6.39
CA LEU A 25 -5.08 4.62 7.31
C LEU A 25 -3.62 5.00 7.53
N SER A 26 -2.91 5.38 6.47
CA SER A 26 -1.51 5.82 6.58
C SER A 26 -1.40 7.07 7.46
N LEU A 27 -2.29 8.04 7.26
CA LEU A 27 -2.31 9.27 8.07
C LEU A 27 -2.75 9.02 9.50
N TYR A 28 -3.68 8.09 9.75
CA TYR A 28 -4.08 7.70 11.10
C TYR A 28 -2.86 7.22 11.90
N THR A 29 -1.95 6.45 11.28
CA THR A 29 -0.73 5.98 11.97
C THR A 29 0.26 7.08 12.33
N VAL A 30 0.31 8.17 11.55
CA VAL A 30 1.32 9.23 11.72
C VAL A 30 0.76 10.42 12.52
N ALA A 31 -0.50 10.78 12.31
CA ALA A 31 -1.08 12.02 12.84
C ALA A 31 -1.89 11.81 14.13
N SER A 32 -2.38 10.61 14.40
CA SER A 32 -3.24 10.36 15.56
C SER A 32 -2.45 10.05 16.84
N ASN A 33 -2.88 10.62 17.95
CA ASN A 33 -2.30 10.41 19.29
C ASN A 33 -3.37 9.91 20.25
N VAL A 34 -3.68 8.62 20.18
CA VAL A 34 -4.73 7.99 21.00
C VAL A 34 -4.33 7.97 22.48
N ASN A 35 -3.03 7.97 22.80
CA ASN A 35 -2.53 7.98 24.18
C ASN A 35 -2.95 9.24 24.95
N ALA A 36 -3.22 10.36 24.26
CA ALA A 36 -3.75 11.58 24.87
C ALA A 36 -5.09 11.37 25.61
N TYR A 37 -5.81 10.27 25.32
CA TYR A 37 -7.10 9.97 25.90
C TYR A 37 -7.07 8.95 27.04
N ALA A 38 -5.93 8.34 27.36
CA ALA A 38 -5.85 7.20 28.27
C ALA A 38 -6.56 7.44 29.63
N GLY A 39 -6.35 8.62 30.23
CA GLY A 39 -6.99 9.00 31.51
C GLY A 39 -8.49 9.30 31.44
N TYR A 40 -9.10 9.23 30.25
CA TYR A 40 -10.51 9.54 30.04
C TYR A 40 -11.36 8.34 29.64
N VAL A 41 -10.80 7.14 29.48
CA VAL A 41 -11.53 5.96 29.00
C VAL A 41 -12.16 5.18 30.15
N GLU A 42 -11.52 5.14 31.31
CA GLU A 42 -11.93 4.30 32.43
C GLU A 42 -13.36 4.60 32.92
N GLY A 43 -14.17 3.54 33.07
CA GLY A 43 -15.55 3.62 33.56
C GLY A 43 -16.57 4.25 32.60
N LYS A 44 -16.21 4.50 31.35
CA LYS A 44 -17.10 5.07 30.32
C LYS A 44 -17.56 4.05 29.30
N ASP A 45 -18.65 4.39 28.62
CA ASP A 45 -19.18 3.63 27.48
C ASP A 45 -18.17 3.62 26.33
N GLU A 46 -17.65 2.43 25.99
CA GLU A 46 -16.54 2.26 25.04
C GLU A 46 -16.87 2.85 23.66
N ASP A 47 -18.07 2.57 23.14
CA ASP A 47 -18.48 3.06 21.82
C ASP A 47 -18.69 4.57 21.78
N ALA A 48 -19.24 5.18 22.84
CA ALA A 48 -19.35 6.64 22.93
C ALA A 48 -17.98 7.32 23.04
N VAL A 49 -17.04 6.72 23.79
CA VAL A 49 -15.66 7.20 23.88
C VAL A 49 -14.98 7.09 22.52
N LEU A 50 -15.10 5.93 21.87
CA LEU A 50 -14.49 5.67 20.56
C LEU A 50 -15.07 6.59 19.47
N ASN A 51 -16.37 6.89 19.52
CA ASN A 51 -17.00 7.91 18.68
C ASN A 51 -16.34 9.29 18.85
N ALA A 52 -16.22 9.74 20.10
CA ALA A 52 -15.65 11.04 20.39
C ALA A 52 -14.16 11.12 20.00
N ILE A 53 -13.39 10.05 20.23
CA ILE A 53 -11.99 9.95 19.79
C ILE A 53 -11.90 10.03 18.26
N ASN A 54 -12.64 9.20 17.54
CA ASN A 54 -12.56 9.16 16.08
C ASN A 54 -12.93 10.49 15.43
N ILE A 55 -13.98 11.17 15.90
CA ILE A 55 -14.36 12.49 15.36
C ILE A 55 -13.24 13.53 15.56
N VAL A 56 -12.55 13.49 16.70
CA VAL A 56 -11.47 14.44 16.99
C VAL A 56 -10.18 14.08 16.26
N GLU A 57 -9.80 12.80 16.21
CA GLU A 57 -8.61 12.34 15.48
C GLU A 57 -8.73 12.58 13.98
N ASP A 58 -9.95 12.52 13.43
CA ASP A 58 -10.23 12.92 12.06
C ASP A 58 -9.85 14.37 11.76
N VAL A 59 -9.95 15.26 12.75
CA VAL A 59 -9.50 16.65 12.61
C VAL A 59 -7.98 16.72 12.51
N MET A 60 -7.27 15.91 13.30
CA MET A 60 -5.81 15.85 13.30
C MET A 60 -5.30 15.33 11.96
N ILE A 61 -5.89 14.23 11.47
CA ILE A 61 -5.61 13.62 10.17
C ILE A 61 -5.84 14.63 9.04
N ASN A 62 -7.00 15.29 9.03
CA ASN A 62 -7.32 16.29 8.01
C ASN A 62 -6.38 17.50 8.06
N SER A 63 -6.00 17.96 9.25
CA SER A 63 -5.08 19.08 9.43
C SER A 63 -3.67 18.73 8.93
N TYR A 64 -3.22 17.51 9.20
CA TYR A 64 -1.95 16.98 8.72
C TYR A 64 -1.94 16.86 7.19
N LEU A 65 -2.99 16.24 6.62
CA LEU A 65 -3.21 16.13 5.17
C LEU A 65 -3.13 17.49 4.47
N LYS A 66 -3.88 18.49 4.96
CA LYS A 66 -3.90 19.84 4.37
C LYS A 66 -2.53 20.52 4.39
N THR A 67 -1.71 20.22 5.40
CA THR A 67 -0.42 20.89 5.62
C THR A 67 0.73 20.22 4.87
N PHE A 68 0.85 18.90 5.00
CA PHE A 68 2.00 18.14 4.47
C PHE A 68 1.70 17.44 3.14
N HIS A 69 0.44 17.06 2.89
CA HIS A 69 0.05 16.17 1.79
C HIS A 69 -1.13 16.71 0.97
N ARG A 70 -1.15 18.02 0.72
CA ARG A 70 -2.25 18.74 0.08
C ARG A 70 -2.65 18.18 -1.29
N THR A 71 -1.74 17.47 -1.97
CA THR A 71 -1.99 16.81 -3.26
C THR A 71 -3.08 15.75 -3.21
N PHE A 72 -3.33 15.11 -2.04
CA PHE A 72 -4.35 14.07 -1.87
C PHE A 72 -5.71 14.61 -1.39
N VAL A 73 -5.84 15.93 -1.19
CA VAL A 73 -7.10 16.54 -0.76
C VAL A 73 -8.23 16.33 -1.78
N PRO A 74 -8.02 16.45 -3.11
CA PRO A 74 -9.07 16.19 -4.10
C PRO A 74 -9.66 14.78 -4.00
N GLU A 75 -8.82 13.76 -3.81
CA GLU A 75 -9.22 12.36 -3.69
C GLU A 75 -10.09 12.13 -2.46
N ILE A 76 -9.68 12.66 -1.29
CA ILE A 76 -10.46 12.61 -0.06
C ILE A 76 -11.79 13.34 -0.21
N MET A 77 -11.80 14.52 -0.84
CA MET A 77 -13.04 15.26 -1.10
C MET A 77 -13.99 14.49 -2.02
N PHE A 78 -13.47 13.79 -3.03
CA PHE A 78 -14.27 12.91 -3.89
C PHE A 78 -14.89 11.76 -3.08
N ALA A 79 -14.10 11.10 -2.23
CA ALA A 79 -14.58 10.03 -1.37
C ALA A 79 -15.61 10.50 -0.32
N ASP A 80 -15.43 11.71 0.23
CA ASP A 80 -16.41 12.38 1.10
C ASP A 80 -17.74 12.63 0.37
N ALA A 81 -17.69 13.11 -0.88
CA ALA A 81 -18.89 13.36 -1.69
C ALA A 81 -19.67 12.08 -2.00
N VAL A 82 -18.96 11.01 -2.40
CA VAL A 82 -19.56 9.69 -2.64
C VAL A 82 -20.18 9.14 -1.34
N SER A 83 -19.46 9.23 -0.22
CA SER A 83 -19.95 8.77 1.08
C SER A 83 -21.21 9.53 1.49
N TYR A 84 -21.25 10.85 1.30
CA TYR A 84 -22.43 11.67 1.56
C TYR A 84 -23.62 11.29 0.68
N LEU A 85 -23.41 11.05 -0.62
CA LEU A 85 -24.47 10.62 -1.54
C LEU A 85 -25.07 9.27 -1.17
N LEU A 86 -24.30 8.39 -0.54
CA LEU A 86 -24.74 7.05 -0.14
C LEU A 86 -25.27 7.00 1.30
N LEU A 87 -24.99 8.02 2.11
CA LEU A 87 -25.46 8.14 3.49
C LEU A 87 -27.00 8.09 3.56
N LYS A 88 -27.56 7.52 4.62
CA LYS A 88 -28.99 7.70 4.93
C LYS A 88 -29.26 9.16 5.31
N PRO A 89 -30.40 9.75 4.92
CA PRO A 89 -30.84 10.99 5.53
C PRO A 89 -30.97 10.82 7.05
N ALA A 90 -30.61 11.83 7.83
CA ALA A 90 -30.48 11.75 9.28
C ALA A 90 -31.79 11.29 9.97
N GLU A 91 -32.95 11.69 9.46
CA GLU A 91 -34.27 11.26 9.93
C GLU A 91 -34.51 9.74 9.82
N HIS A 92 -33.80 9.04 8.93
CA HIS A 92 -33.88 7.59 8.79
C HIS A 92 -32.95 6.82 9.75
N ILE A 93 -32.05 7.50 10.44
CA ILE A 93 -31.17 6.90 11.45
C ILE A 93 -31.92 6.87 12.78
N ARG A 94 -32.26 5.68 13.27
CA ARG A 94 -33.17 5.52 14.41
C ARG A 94 -32.56 5.92 15.76
N ASN A 95 -31.33 5.47 16.03
CA ASN A 95 -30.65 5.79 17.30
C ASN A 95 -30.20 7.26 17.29
N GLU A 96 -30.58 8.02 18.31
CA GLU A 96 -30.31 9.46 18.38
C GLU A 96 -28.82 9.79 18.54
N GLY A 97 -28.06 8.97 19.26
CA GLY A 97 -26.61 9.12 19.41
C GLY A 97 -25.88 8.88 18.08
N VAL A 98 -26.25 7.82 17.37
CA VAL A 98 -25.74 7.52 16.02
C VAL A 98 -26.13 8.63 15.03
N ARG A 99 -27.37 9.10 15.08
CA ARG A 99 -27.87 10.21 14.24
C ARG A 99 -27.06 11.48 14.48
N LEU A 100 -26.81 11.82 15.75
CA LEU A 100 -26.00 12.96 16.16
C LEU A 100 -24.56 12.83 15.63
N ALA A 101 -23.88 11.72 15.93
CA ALA A 101 -22.51 11.46 15.49
C ALA A 101 -22.37 11.50 13.96
N THR A 102 -23.30 10.87 13.23
CA THR A 102 -23.35 10.87 11.77
C THR A 102 -23.52 12.28 11.20
N SER A 103 -24.36 13.09 11.85
CA SER A 103 -24.61 14.47 11.44
C SER A 103 -23.41 15.38 11.70
N ILE A 104 -22.70 15.18 12.81
CA ILE A 104 -21.43 15.85 13.10
C ILE A 104 -20.40 15.50 12.03
N LEU A 105 -20.21 14.20 11.75
CA LEU A 105 -19.29 13.71 10.73
C LEU A 105 -19.62 14.30 9.35
N SER A 106 -20.87 14.21 8.92
CA SER A 106 -21.34 14.75 7.65
C SER A 106 -21.08 16.26 7.56
N LEU A 107 -21.52 17.04 8.54
CA LEU A 107 -21.36 18.49 8.51
C LEU A 107 -19.89 18.92 8.58
N TYR A 108 -19.04 18.18 9.32
CA TYR A 108 -17.61 18.46 9.38
C TYR A 108 -16.86 18.07 8.11
N LYS A 109 -17.18 16.95 7.46
CA LYS A 109 -16.49 16.52 6.23
C LYS A 109 -16.98 17.30 5.01
N THR A 110 -18.29 17.45 4.84
CA THR A 110 -18.88 18.00 3.61
C THR A 110 -19.41 19.41 3.74
N GLY A 111 -19.59 19.92 4.96
CA GLY A 111 -20.27 21.20 5.19
C GLY A 111 -21.79 21.11 5.04
N MET A 112 -22.34 19.89 4.95
CA MET A 112 -23.76 19.62 4.78
C MET A 112 -24.24 18.51 5.71
N ILE A 113 -25.51 18.58 6.12
CA ILE A 113 -26.20 17.48 6.80
C ILE A 113 -27.16 16.88 5.78
N LYS A 114 -27.14 15.55 5.64
CA LYS A 114 -28.10 14.88 4.78
C LYS A 114 -29.43 14.70 5.49
N GLY A 115 -30.50 15.24 4.92
CA GLY A 115 -31.83 15.19 5.53
C GLY A 115 -32.05 16.29 6.56
N SER A 116 -32.85 16.01 7.58
CA SER A 116 -33.34 16.95 8.58
C SER A 116 -33.08 16.48 10.01
N LEU A 117 -32.93 17.44 10.93
CA LEU A 117 -32.70 17.19 12.34
C LEU A 117 -33.68 17.97 13.22
N PRO A 118 -34.01 17.46 14.42
CA PRO A 118 -34.65 18.26 15.45
C PRO A 118 -33.83 19.51 15.79
N LYS A 119 -34.50 20.64 16.06
CA LYS A 119 -33.85 21.94 16.31
C LYS A 119 -32.78 21.89 17.41
N THR A 120 -33.06 21.16 18.49
CA THR A 120 -32.13 20.98 19.62
C THR A 120 -30.86 20.23 19.20
N MET A 121 -31.02 19.11 18.49
CA MET A 121 -29.91 18.32 17.95
C MET A 121 -29.10 19.11 16.91
N LEU A 122 -29.77 19.85 16.02
CA LEU A 122 -29.10 20.69 15.03
C LEU A 122 -28.20 21.75 15.69
N LYS A 123 -28.67 22.39 16.77
CA LYS A 123 -27.88 23.36 17.52
C LYS A 123 -26.62 22.72 18.11
N ASP A 124 -26.77 21.54 18.71
CA ASP A 124 -25.65 20.79 19.30
C ASP A 124 -24.64 20.34 18.22
N VAL A 125 -25.12 19.85 17.06
CA VAL A 125 -24.28 19.51 15.89
C VAL A 125 -23.47 20.72 15.41
N VAL A 126 -24.13 21.87 15.21
CA VAL A 126 -23.46 23.09 14.72
C VAL A 126 -22.42 23.60 15.72
N ASN A 127 -22.71 23.55 17.02
CA ASN A 127 -21.76 23.92 18.07
C ASN A 127 -20.51 23.04 18.04
N ILE A 128 -20.69 21.72 18.04
CA ILE A 128 -19.59 20.76 17.98
C ILE A 128 -18.76 20.95 16.72
N VAL A 129 -19.40 21.10 15.55
CA VAL A 129 -18.65 21.34 14.30
C VAL A 129 -17.91 22.67 14.35
N GLY A 130 -18.48 23.70 14.97
CA GLY A 130 -17.77 24.97 15.23
C GLY A 130 -16.48 24.75 16.03
N MET A 131 -16.52 23.94 17.08
CA MET A 131 -15.35 23.57 17.88
C MET A 131 -14.33 22.74 17.08
N LEU A 132 -14.78 21.76 16.30
CA LEU A 132 -13.92 20.95 15.42
C LEU A 132 -13.22 21.82 14.37
N ARG A 133 -13.91 22.81 13.80
CA ARG A 133 -13.31 23.78 12.86
C ARG A 133 -12.30 24.70 13.53
N ALA A 134 -12.53 25.09 14.78
CA ALA A 134 -11.55 25.87 15.54
C ALA A 134 -10.28 25.05 15.82
N LEU A 135 -10.43 23.77 16.20
CA LEU A 135 -9.33 22.82 16.36
C LEU A 135 -8.57 22.60 15.05
N ASP A 136 -9.27 22.39 13.93
CA ASP A 136 -8.68 22.24 12.58
C ASP A 136 -7.81 23.45 12.23
N LYS A 137 -8.32 24.68 12.41
CA LYS A 137 -7.58 25.91 12.14
C LYS A 137 -6.33 26.06 13.03
N ALA A 138 -6.47 25.80 14.33
CA ALA A 138 -5.34 25.87 15.27
C ALA A 138 -4.25 24.84 14.93
N THR A 139 -4.66 23.63 14.52
CA THR A 139 -3.76 22.52 14.20
C THR A 139 -3.05 22.74 12.87
N VAL A 140 -3.76 23.18 11.82
CA VAL A 140 -3.14 23.58 10.55
C VAL A 140 -2.12 24.69 10.77
N LYS A 141 -2.41 25.68 11.64
CA LYS A 141 -1.47 26.75 11.97
C LYS A 141 -0.20 26.18 12.63
N ALA A 142 -0.35 25.36 13.68
CA ALA A 142 0.77 24.75 14.38
C ALA A 142 1.64 23.87 13.45
N TYR A 143 1.02 23.03 12.61
CA TYR A 143 1.76 22.23 11.64
C TYR A 143 2.44 23.07 10.56
N SER A 144 1.84 24.18 10.14
CA SER A 144 2.47 25.09 9.16
C SER A 144 3.71 25.77 9.75
N GLU A 145 3.68 26.13 11.03
CA GLU A 145 4.85 26.66 11.75
C GLU A 145 5.97 25.62 11.85
N ILE A 146 5.63 24.34 12.05
CA ILE A 146 6.60 23.24 12.04
C ILE A 146 7.20 23.06 10.64
N LYS A 147 6.36 23.02 9.60
CA LYS A 147 6.77 22.83 8.21
C LYS A 147 7.74 23.92 7.71
N ASN A 148 7.60 25.15 8.20
CA ASN A 148 8.41 26.29 7.76
C ASN A 148 9.73 26.44 8.53
N LYS A 149 10.04 25.59 9.50
CA LYS A 149 11.33 25.63 10.22
C LYS A 149 12.44 25.05 9.32
N PRO A 150 13.61 25.73 9.22
CA PRO A 150 14.75 25.21 8.49
C PRO A 150 15.37 24.01 9.21
N ASP A 151 15.61 22.95 8.43
CA ASP A 151 16.37 21.73 8.76
C ASP A 151 16.00 20.98 10.05
N ASP A 152 15.11 19.97 9.88
CA ASP A 152 15.31 18.65 10.47
C ASP A 152 14.42 17.64 9.73
N SER A 153 14.84 17.24 8.53
CA SER A 153 14.06 16.32 7.67
C SER A 153 13.90 14.91 8.25
N ASP A 154 14.60 14.59 9.34
CA ASP A 154 14.58 13.30 10.03
C ASP A 154 13.86 13.31 11.39
N LYS A 155 13.28 14.45 11.83
CA LYS A 155 12.50 14.47 13.09
C LYS A 155 11.03 14.14 12.86
N GLU A 156 10.52 13.21 13.67
CA GLU A 156 9.08 12.93 13.76
C GLU A 156 8.30 14.23 14.01
N VAL A 157 7.22 14.42 13.24
CA VAL A 157 6.34 15.59 13.41
C VAL A 157 5.66 15.46 14.79
N PRO A 158 5.84 16.43 15.71
CA PRO A 158 5.28 16.32 17.04
C PRO A 158 3.74 16.42 16.99
N TYR A 159 3.09 15.76 17.95
CA TYR A 159 1.68 15.99 18.22
C TYR A 159 1.46 17.41 18.75
N VAL A 160 0.37 18.05 18.35
CA VAL A 160 0.05 19.44 18.69
C VAL A 160 -1.37 19.56 19.20
N ASN A 161 -1.62 20.58 20.03
CA ASN A 161 -2.94 20.94 20.53
C ASN A 161 -3.68 19.87 21.35
N ASP A 162 -2.96 18.95 22.02
CA ASP A 162 -3.58 17.87 22.82
C ASP A 162 -4.52 18.40 23.92
N ASP A 163 -4.26 19.56 24.51
CA ASP A 163 -5.17 20.19 25.48
C ASP A 163 -6.51 20.62 24.85
N LEU A 164 -6.46 21.20 23.66
CA LEU A 164 -7.67 21.61 22.93
C LEU A 164 -8.42 20.37 22.43
N LYS A 165 -7.68 19.38 21.93
CA LYS A 165 -8.16 18.08 21.48
C LYS A 165 -8.96 17.37 22.58
N THR A 166 -8.41 17.26 23.79
CA THR A 166 -9.09 16.64 24.94
C THR A 166 -10.29 17.46 25.43
N LYS A 167 -10.26 18.79 25.31
CA LYS A 167 -11.43 19.65 25.58
C LYS A 167 -12.58 19.38 24.60
N VAL A 168 -12.29 19.33 23.29
CA VAL A 168 -13.30 19.05 22.25
C VAL A 168 -13.86 17.64 22.41
N PHE A 169 -13.00 16.66 22.69
CA PHE A 169 -13.41 15.29 23.01
C PHE A 169 -14.43 15.22 24.15
N ARG A 170 -14.17 15.91 25.28
CA ARG A 170 -15.08 15.92 26.43
C ARG A 170 -16.45 16.49 26.08
N GLU A 171 -16.49 17.55 25.28
CA GLU A 171 -17.74 18.16 24.82
C GLU A 171 -18.54 17.20 23.93
N ILE A 172 -17.88 16.54 22.98
CA ILE A 172 -18.52 15.56 22.09
C ILE A 172 -19.06 14.39 22.90
N TYR A 173 -18.24 13.81 23.78
CA TYR A 173 -18.66 12.72 24.65
C TYR A 173 -19.86 13.13 25.52
N GLY A 174 -19.80 14.28 26.20
CA GLY A 174 -20.89 14.77 27.04
C GLY A 174 -22.18 14.97 26.25
N THR A 175 -22.09 15.52 25.04
CA THR A 175 -23.25 15.73 24.16
C THR A 175 -23.83 14.42 23.65
N LEU A 176 -22.98 13.47 23.25
CA LEU A 176 -23.40 12.13 22.85
C LEU A 176 -24.20 11.43 23.96
N ARG A 177 -23.70 11.49 25.20
CA ARG A 177 -24.38 10.91 26.38
C ARG A 177 -25.67 11.62 26.76
N LYS A 178 -25.81 12.91 26.43
CA LYS A 178 -27.05 13.68 26.63
C LYS A 178 -28.17 13.22 25.68
N HIS A 179 -27.83 12.83 24.45
CA HIS A 179 -28.82 12.41 23.43
C HIS A 179 -29.07 10.90 23.44
N SER A 180 -28.13 10.08 23.90
CA SER A 180 -28.36 8.64 24.00
C SER A 180 -27.57 7.98 25.13
N ASN A 181 -28.23 7.06 25.84
CA ASN A 181 -27.60 6.23 26.86
C ASN A 181 -26.79 5.06 26.27
N VAL A 182 -27.06 4.67 25.03
CA VAL A 182 -26.35 3.58 24.33
C VAL A 182 -26.09 4.00 22.90
N ILE A 183 -24.84 3.89 22.46
CA ILE A 183 -24.41 4.22 21.11
C ILE A 183 -23.79 2.96 20.52
N PRO A 184 -24.56 2.15 19.78
CA PRO A 184 -24.13 0.80 19.41
C PRO A 184 -23.12 0.75 18.25
N GLU A 185 -22.79 1.91 17.66
CA GLU A 185 -21.90 1.99 16.51
C GLU A 185 -21.17 3.34 16.43
N VAL A 186 -20.07 3.33 15.70
CA VAL A 186 -19.21 4.47 15.40
C VAL A 186 -19.38 4.81 13.92
N PRO A 187 -20.10 5.89 13.57
CA PRO A 187 -20.28 6.29 12.19
C PRO A 187 -18.95 6.66 11.53
N SER A 188 -18.74 6.11 10.34
CA SER A 188 -17.57 6.35 9.49
C SER A 188 -18.01 6.44 8.03
N PHE A 189 -17.36 7.31 7.26
CA PHE A 189 -17.53 7.33 5.80
C PHE A 189 -16.88 6.11 5.14
N LEU A 190 -17.24 5.81 3.89
CA LEU A 190 -16.93 4.54 3.23
C LEU A 190 -15.43 4.23 3.11
N TYR A 191 -14.59 5.26 3.04
CA TYR A 191 -13.14 5.11 2.94
C TYR A 191 -12.43 5.12 4.31
N MET A 192 -13.14 5.47 5.38
CA MET A 192 -12.55 5.59 6.70
C MET A 192 -12.42 4.22 7.36
N ASN A 193 -11.65 4.14 8.44
CA ASN A 193 -11.67 2.95 9.28
C ASN A 193 -13.07 2.78 9.90
N HIS A 194 -13.56 1.55 9.95
CA HIS A 194 -14.85 1.18 10.55
C HIS A 194 -14.59 0.35 11.81
N PRO A 195 -14.49 0.97 13.00
CA PRO A 195 -14.19 0.25 14.23
C PRO A 195 -15.31 -0.70 14.67
N THR A 196 -16.54 -0.39 14.24
CA THR A 196 -17.75 -1.15 14.54
C THR A 196 -18.59 -1.31 13.27
N ARG A 197 -19.65 -2.12 13.35
CA ARG A 197 -20.64 -2.23 12.27
C ARG A 197 -21.31 -0.87 12.07
N THR A 198 -21.68 -0.55 10.83
CA THR A 198 -22.31 0.73 10.49
C THR A 198 -23.69 0.55 9.88
N SER A 199 -24.69 1.22 10.45
CA SER A 199 -26.08 1.22 9.94
C SER A 199 -26.42 2.48 9.15
N ILE A 200 -25.48 3.42 9.00
CA ILE A 200 -25.71 4.73 8.40
C ILE A 200 -25.87 4.69 6.88
N PHE A 201 -25.61 3.55 6.24
CA PHE A 201 -25.81 3.31 4.82
C PHE A 201 -26.95 2.29 4.59
N TYR A 202 -27.58 2.33 3.41
CA TYR A 202 -28.53 1.29 3.00
C TYR A 202 -27.79 0.00 2.62
N SER A 203 -28.44 -1.17 2.72
CA SER A 203 -27.84 -2.46 2.34
C SER A 203 -27.62 -2.59 0.83
N ASN A 204 -28.54 -2.04 0.04
CA ASN A 204 -28.52 -2.08 -1.42
C ASN A 204 -28.08 -0.73 -1.97
N LEU A 205 -26.78 -0.44 -1.88
CA LEU A 205 -26.21 0.76 -2.48
C LEU A 205 -25.98 0.56 -3.98
N GLU A 206 -26.38 1.55 -4.76
CA GLU A 206 -26.00 1.72 -6.16
C GLU A 206 -24.97 2.84 -6.28
N PRO A 207 -23.99 2.74 -7.19
CA PRO A 207 -23.06 3.83 -7.45
C PRO A 207 -23.78 5.11 -7.86
N PRO A 208 -23.45 6.26 -7.23
CA PRO A 208 -24.08 7.51 -7.62
C PRO A 208 -23.62 7.93 -9.03
N PRO A 209 -24.51 8.55 -9.82
CA PRO A 209 -24.16 9.08 -11.14
C PRO A 209 -23.24 10.30 -11.03
N GLU A 210 -22.40 10.49 -12.05
CA GLU A 210 -21.33 11.49 -12.09
C GLU A 210 -21.85 12.93 -11.87
N GLU A 211 -23.05 13.26 -12.39
CA GLU A 211 -23.63 14.59 -12.25
C GLU A 211 -23.97 14.91 -10.79
N LYS A 212 -24.46 13.91 -10.04
CA LYS A 212 -24.76 14.07 -8.60
C LYS A 212 -23.50 14.23 -7.78
N ILE A 213 -22.44 13.48 -8.10
CA ILE A 213 -21.13 13.63 -7.44
C ILE A 213 -20.59 15.04 -7.68
N THR A 214 -20.62 15.50 -8.92
CA THR A 214 -20.15 16.84 -9.30
C THR A 214 -20.93 17.95 -8.60
N ALA A 215 -22.26 17.82 -8.52
CA ALA A 215 -23.11 18.77 -7.79
C ALA A 215 -22.74 18.86 -6.30
N VAL A 216 -22.55 17.72 -5.64
CA VAL A 216 -22.16 17.65 -4.23
C VAL A 216 -20.76 18.23 -4.02
N LEU A 217 -19.80 17.93 -4.89
CA LEU A 217 -18.44 18.48 -4.82
C LEU A 217 -18.41 20.01 -4.94
N ASN A 218 -19.20 20.57 -5.87
CA ASN A 218 -19.33 22.02 -6.01
C ASN A 218 -19.92 22.66 -4.75
N GLU A 219 -20.93 22.02 -4.17
CA GLU A 219 -21.53 22.50 -2.92
C GLU A 219 -20.56 22.40 -1.73
N MET A 220 -19.84 21.29 -1.58
CA MET A 220 -18.80 21.11 -0.57
C MET A 220 -17.73 22.19 -0.68
N THR A 221 -17.22 22.44 -1.89
CA THR A 221 -16.18 23.45 -2.16
C THR A 221 -16.66 24.84 -1.72
N ARG A 222 -17.91 25.19 -2.05
CA ARG A 222 -18.55 26.44 -1.63
C ARG A 222 -18.70 26.55 -0.10
N LYS A 223 -19.20 25.51 0.56
CA LYS A 223 -19.52 25.51 2.00
C LYS A 223 -18.27 25.46 2.88
N LEU A 224 -17.25 24.73 2.45
CA LEU A 224 -16.01 24.54 3.19
C LEU A 224 -14.99 25.66 2.92
N GLY A 225 -15.21 26.46 1.87
CA GLY A 225 -14.32 27.56 1.50
C GLY A 225 -12.97 27.09 0.96
N PHE A 226 -12.87 25.86 0.46
CA PHE A 226 -11.64 25.34 -0.11
C PHE A 226 -11.36 25.93 -1.49
N LYS A 227 -10.18 26.52 -1.67
CA LYS A 227 -9.63 26.87 -2.99
C LYS A 227 -8.86 25.69 -3.56
N VAL A 228 -9.55 24.58 -3.83
CA VAL A 228 -8.97 23.39 -4.45
C VAL A 228 -9.70 23.14 -5.77
N ASN A 229 -8.96 23.12 -6.87
CA ASN A 229 -9.51 22.74 -8.17
C ASN A 229 -9.48 21.21 -8.28
N ILE A 230 -10.64 20.56 -8.22
CA ILE A 230 -10.75 19.12 -8.36
C ILE A 230 -10.81 18.80 -9.85
N ASN A 231 -9.74 18.24 -10.39
CA ASN A 231 -9.71 17.79 -11.79
C ASN A 231 -10.29 16.37 -11.89
N LEU A 232 -11.60 16.27 -12.06
CA LEU A 232 -12.31 14.99 -12.17
C LEU A 232 -11.79 14.14 -13.34
N ASN A 233 -11.50 14.76 -14.48
CA ASN A 233 -10.98 14.05 -15.65
C ASN A 233 -9.63 13.39 -15.36
N ARG A 234 -8.75 14.07 -14.61
CA ARG A 234 -7.48 13.48 -14.17
C ARG A 234 -7.71 12.29 -13.25
N LEU A 235 -8.59 12.41 -12.26
CA LEU A 235 -8.90 11.31 -11.33
C LEU A 235 -9.49 10.10 -12.06
N LYS A 236 -10.36 10.34 -13.04
CA LYS A 236 -10.98 9.32 -13.88
C LYS A 236 -9.94 8.61 -14.76
N ALA A 237 -9.07 9.36 -15.42
CA ALA A 237 -7.98 8.79 -16.22
C ALA A 237 -7.00 7.97 -15.37
N GLU A 238 -6.66 8.46 -14.17
CA GLU A 238 -5.81 7.73 -13.23
C GLU A 238 -6.46 6.43 -12.77
N ALA A 239 -7.76 6.46 -12.44
CA ALA A 239 -8.52 5.27 -12.06
C ALA A 239 -8.56 4.23 -13.19
N ALA A 240 -8.89 4.65 -14.41
CA ALA A 240 -8.95 3.78 -15.58
C ALA A 240 -7.59 3.11 -15.85
N GLN A 241 -6.50 3.89 -15.83
CA GLN A 241 -5.16 3.37 -16.06
C GLN A 241 -4.75 2.36 -14.98
N ASN A 242 -4.95 2.68 -13.70
CA ASN A 242 -4.54 1.80 -12.61
C ASN A 242 -5.36 0.50 -12.56
N LEU A 243 -6.68 0.58 -12.78
CA LEU A 243 -7.53 -0.61 -12.86
C LEU A 243 -7.20 -1.46 -14.07
N TRP A 244 -6.92 -0.85 -15.22
CA TRP A 244 -6.47 -1.57 -16.41
C TRP A 244 -5.13 -2.26 -16.19
N ASP A 245 -4.16 -1.58 -15.54
CA ASP A 245 -2.87 -2.15 -15.20
C ASP A 245 -3.02 -3.32 -14.20
N TRP A 246 -3.92 -3.19 -13.23
CA TRP A 246 -4.24 -4.26 -12.28
C TRP A 246 -4.88 -5.47 -12.97
N MET A 247 -5.94 -5.26 -13.76
CA MET A 247 -6.61 -6.33 -14.53
C MET A 247 -5.64 -7.01 -15.50
N SER A 248 -4.78 -6.23 -16.16
CA SER A 248 -3.77 -6.76 -17.07
C SER A 248 -2.71 -7.61 -16.36
N LYS A 249 -2.34 -7.25 -15.12
CA LYS A 249 -1.47 -8.09 -14.28
C LYS A 249 -2.18 -9.37 -13.85
N GLU A 250 -3.44 -9.30 -13.48
CA GLU A 250 -4.18 -10.48 -13.03
C GLU A 250 -4.41 -11.48 -14.16
N ARG A 251 -4.81 -11.02 -15.36
CA ARG A 251 -4.89 -11.86 -16.56
C ARG A 251 -3.56 -12.52 -16.93
N LYS A 252 -2.43 -11.83 -16.70
CA LYS A 252 -1.09 -12.41 -16.94
C LYS A 252 -0.79 -13.52 -15.94
N LYS A 253 -1.09 -13.32 -14.65
CA LYS A 253 -0.96 -14.37 -13.63
C LYS A 253 -1.83 -15.57 -13.96
N GLU A 254 -3.09 -15.36 -14.33
CA GLU A 254 -3.99 -16.45 -14.72
C GLU A 254 -3.43 -17.28 -15.88
N LYS A 255 -2.90 -16.62 -16.92
CA LYS A 255 -2.23 -17.29 -18.04
C LYS A 255 -1.02 -18.11 -17.60
N ILE A 256 -0.21 -17.56 -16.69
CA ILE A 256 0.95 -18.28 -16.13
C ILE A 256 0.48 -19.51 -15.35
N LEU A 257 -0.51 -19.36 -14.46
CA LEU A 257 -1.04 -20.48 -13.68
C LEU A 257 -1.68 -21.54 -14.57
N ALA A 258 -2.43 -21.15 -15.60
CA ALA A 258 -3.03 -22.09 -16.54
C ALA A 258 -1.97 -22.93 -17.25
N LYS A 259 -0.87 -22.30 -17.69
CA LYS A 259 0.27 -23.00 -18.29
C LYS A 259 0.90 -24.02 -17.33
N TYR A 260 1.12 -23.65 -16.07
CA TYR A 260 1.71 -24.57 -15.10
C TYR A 260 0.75 -25.70 -14.69
N LYS A 261 -0.56 -25.43 -14.64
CA LYS A 261 -1.59 -26.47 -14.44
C LYS A 261 -1.58 -27.49 -15.57
N GLU A 262 -1.42 -27.04 -16.81
CA GLU A 262 -1.34 -27.92 -17.98
C GLU A 262 -0.07 -28.77 -17.95
N ILE A 263 1.10 -28.16 -17.71
CA ILE A 263 2.39 -28.87 -17.63
C ILE A 263 2.40 -29.86 -16.44
N GLY A 264 1.78 -29.47 -15.33
CA GLY A 264 1.73 -30.24 -14.10
C GLY A 264 0.55 -31.21 -14.00
N ALA A 265 -0.18 -31.47 -15.08
CA ALA A 265 -1.41 -32.29 -15.05
C ALA A 265 -1.19 -33.70 -14.48
N ASP A 266 -0.02 -34.29 -14.73
CA ASP A 266 0.35 -35.63 -14.27
C ASP A 266 1.04 -35.64 -12.89
N THR A 267 1.10 -34.48 -12.21
CA THR A 267 1.69 -34.37 -10.88
C THR A 267 0.66 -34.59 -9.77
N ARG A 268 1.12 -34.79 -8.53
CA ARG A 268 0.25 -34.95 -7.36
C ARG A 268 -0.06 -33.63 -6.64
N PHE A 269 0.28 -32.48 -7.23
CA PHE A 269 0.00 -31.18 -6.61
C PHE A 269 -1.51 -30.92 -6.59
N LYS A 270 -2.02 -30.47 -5.44
CA LYS A 270 -3.43 -30.14 -5.27
C LYS A 270 -3.81 -28.85 -6.02
N GLU A 271 -2.88 -27.91 -6.09
CA GLU A 271 -3.13 -26.59 -6.65
C GLU A 271 -1.84 -25.94 -7.19
N PHE A 272 -2.00 -25.01 -8.13
CA PHE A 272 -0.95 -24.17 -8.67
C PHE A 272 -1.33 -22.71 -8.40
N VAL A 273 -0.53 -22.00 -7.60
CA VAL A 273 -0.89 -20.67 -7.08
C VAL A 273 0.31 -19.72 -7.03
N PHE A 274 0.02 -18.42 -7.00
CA PHE A 274 0.99 -17.42 -6.51
C PHE A 274 0.87 -17.34 -4.98
N PRO A 275 1.98 -17.26 -4.23
CA PRO A 275 1.92 -17.15 -2.77
C PRO A 275 1.35 -15.79 -2.31
N PRO A 276 0.76 -15.70 -1.10
CA PRO A 276 0.13 -14.48 -0.60
C PRO A 276 1.17 -13.39 -0.26
N MET A 277 1.15 -12.27 -0.97
CA MET A 277 2.16 -11.21 -0.81
C MET A 277 2.16 -10.58 0.60
N ASP A 278 3.32 -10.59 1.28
CA ASP A 278 3.59 -9.78 2.49
C ASP A 278 4.73 -8.79 2.23
N TYR A 279 4.35 -7.57 1.83
CA TYR A 279 5.30 -6.51 1.51
C TYR A 279 6.05 -6.01 2.75
N ALA A 280 5.38 -5.99 3.91
CA ALA A 280 5.96 -5.46 5.15
C ALA A 280 7.03 -6.41 5.71
N GLU A 281 6.74 -7.71 5.75
CA GLU A 281 7.71 -8.74 6.13
C GLU A 281 8.92 -8.72 5.18
N PHE A 282 8.67 -8.56 3.87
CA PHE A 282 9.73 -8.46 2.87
C PHE A 282 10.68 -7.30 3.17
N LEU A 283 10.17 -6.09 3.43
CA LEU A 283 11.00 -4.93 3.73
C LEU A 283 11.82 -5.12 5.02
N ARG A 284 11.23 -5.70 6.07
CA ARG A 284 11.92 -5.97 7.35
C ARG A 284 13.10 -6.92 7.17
N ARG A 285 12.89 -8.06 6.48
CA ARG A 285 13.94 -9.04 6.21
C ARG A 285 15.01 -8.51 5.27
N LYS A 286 14.62 -7.77 4.23
CA LYS A 286 15.56 -7.13 3.29
C LYS A 286 16.49 -6.14 3.99
N SER A 287 15.96 -5.34 4.92
CA SER A 287 16.77 -4.43 5.74
C SER A 287 17.82 -5.20 6.53
N THR A 288 17.38 -6.26 7.21
CA THR A 288 18.21 -7.15 8.03
C THR A 288 19.36 -7.79 7.23
N HIS A 289 19.06 -8.30 6.03
CA HIS A 289 20.03 -9.05 5.20
C HIS A 289 20.76 -8.22 4.14
N SER A 290 20.57 -6.90 4.13
CA SER A 290 21.13 -5.99 3.12
C SER A 290 22.65 -6.11 2.95
N LYS A 291 23.40 -6.25 4.06
CA LYS A 291 24.86 -6.44 4.07
C LYS A 291 25.27 -7.77 3.45
N THR A 292 24.55 -8.85 3.77
CA THR A 292 24.79 -10.20 3.25
C THR A 292 24.54 -10.25 1.75
N ILE A 293 23.40 -9.70 1.30
CA ILE A 293 23.06 -9.56 -0.13
C ILE A 293 24.19 -8.84 -0.86
N ARG A 294 24.63 -7.66 -0.36
CA ARG A 294 25.72 -6.90 -0.99
C ARG A 294 27.02 -7.68 -1.08
N ARG A 295 27.38 -8.43 -0.02
CA ARG A 295 28.60 -9.25 0.00
C ARG A 295 28.55 -10.38 -1.03
N ILE A 296 27.43 -11.10 -1.11
CA ILE A 296 27.26 -12.20 -2.06
C ILE A 296 27.24 -11.69 -3.49
N THR A 297 26.49 -10.61 -3.77
CA THR A 297 26.45 -9.98 -5.11
C THR A 297 27.86 -9.59 -5.57
N ASN A 298 28.64 -8.91 -4.74
CA ASN A 298 29.99 -8.47 -5.12
C ASN A 298 30.91 -9.65 -5.44
N ARG A 299 30.82 -10.75 -4.68
CA ARG A 299 31.63 -11.96 -4.95
C ARG A 299 31.22 -12.63 -6.25
N LEU A 300 29.93 -12.84 -6.47
CA LEU A 300 29.43 -13.51 -7.67
C LEU A 300 29.59 -12.67 -8.94
N ALA A 301 29.53 -11.33 -8.84
CA ALA A 301 29.76 -10.44 -9.97
C ALA A 301 31.16 -10.64 -10.58
N VAL A 302 32.20 -10.82 -9.75
CA VAL A 302 33.57 -11.11 -10.21
C VAL A 302 33.63 -12.41 -11.00
N TYR A 303 32.92 -13.46 -10.57
CA TYR A 303 32.91 -14.75 -11.27
C TYR A 303 32.03 -14.76 -12.54
N TYR A 304 31.01 -13.90 -12.58
CA TYR A 304 30.08 -13.83 -13.69
C TYR A 304 30.65 -13.07 -14.90
N ASN A 305 31.64 -12.21 -14.66
CA ASN A 305 32.41 -11.53 -15.69
C ASN A 305 33.26 -12.55 -16.47
N LEU A 306 33.13 -12.58 -17.81
CA LEU A 306 33.89 -13.50 -18.68
C LEU A 306 35.42 -13.36 -18.53
N THR A 307 35.90 -12.18 -18.17
CA THR A 307 37.31 -11.86 -17.95
C THR A 307 37.78 -12.08 -16.51
N GLY A 308 36.86 -12.35 -15.57
CA GLY A 308 37.16 -12.48 -14.15
C GLY A 308 37.65 -11.19 -13.48
N GLU A 309 37.53 -10.05 -14.16
CA GLU A 309 38.01 -8.76 -13.67
C GLU A 309 37.02 -8.09 -12.71
N ASP A 310 37.56 -7.31 -11.76
CA ASP A 310 36.77 -6.51 -10.82
C ASP A 310 36.01 -5.41 -11.58
N PHE A 311 34.67 -5.42 -11.47
CA PHE A 311 33.77 -4.45 -12.09
C PHE A 311 34.01 -2.99 -11.67
N ARG A 312 34.85 -2.76 -10.66
CA ARG A 312 35.30 -1.44 -10.21
C ARG A 312 36.50 -0.89 -10.98
N ARG A 313 37.09 -1.67 -11.88
CA ARG A 313 38.13 -1.18 -12.77
C ARG A 313 37.49 -0.37 -13.89
N GLU A 314 37.45 0.96 -13.72
CA GLU A 314 37.05 1.93 -14.74
C GLU A 314 38.12 2.12 -15.84
N THR A 315 38.89 1.07 -16.15
CA THR A 315 39.92 1.15 -17.19
C THR A 315 39.42 0.42 -18.42
N GLY A 316 38.78 1.17 -19.33
CA GLY A 316 38.49 0.68 -20.67
C GLY A 316 39.77 0.17 -21.35
N VAL A 317 39.63 -0.87 -22.17
CA VAL A 317 40.76 -1.37 -22.97
C VAL A 317 41.15 -0.27 -23.97
N ILE A 318 42.42 0.10 -23.95
CA ILE A 318 42.99 1.09 -24.87
C ILE A 318 43.09 0.43 -26.25
N ASP A 319 42.44 1.01 -27.26
CA ASP A 319 42.72 0.64 -28.65
C ASP A 319 44.13 1.13 -28.99
N LEU A 320 45.10 0.22 -28.95
CA LEU A 320 46.51 0.54 -29.17
C LEU A 320 46.76 1.22 -30.52
N GLN A 321 46.00 0.87 -31.57
CA GLN A 321 46.18 1.49 -32.89
C GLN A 321 45.70 2.94 -32.89
N GLN A 322 44.52 3.21 -32.33
CA GLN A 322 44.03 4.58 -32.16
C GLN A 322 44.93 5.39 -31.21
N ALA A 323 45.43 4.78 -30.14
CA ALA A 323 46.33 5.42 -29.17
C ALA A 323 47.64 5.87 -29.80
N ILE A 324 48.25 5.00 -30.61
CA ILE A 324 49.48 5.33 -31.35
C ILE A 324 49.21 6.49 -32.32
N GLN A 325 48.06 6.52 -32.98
CA GLN A 325 47.67 7.58 -33.91
C GLN A 325 47.43 8.93 -33.21
N VAL A 326 46.79 8.91 -32.04
CA VAL A 326 46.52 10.11 -31.24
C VAL A 326 47.82 10.70 -30.68
N ILE A 327 48.76 9.85 -30.21
CA ILE A 327 50.09 10.28 -29.76
C ILE A 327 50.92 10.83 -30.92
N ALA A 328 50.92 10.15 -32.07
CA ALA A 328 51.67 10.57 -33.26
C ALA A 328 51.16 11.89 -33.85
N SER A 329 49.86 12.17 -33.74
CA SER A 329 49.25 13.41 -34.23
C SER A 329 49.29 14.57 -33.23
N GLN A 330 49.82 14.36 -32.02
CA GLN A 330 49.79 15.32 -30.90
C GLN A 330 48.39 15.87 -30.58
N SER A 331 47.32 15.16 -30.97
CA SER A 331 45.95 15.62 -30.73
C SER A 331 45.50 15.25 -29.32
N ARG A 332 44.79 16.15 -28.64
CA ARG A 332 44.22 15.89 -27.31
C ARG A 332 42.83 15.26 -27.43
N ARG A 333 42.76 14.03 -27.92
CA ARG A 333 41.52 13.26 -28.01
C ARG A 333 41.45 12.18 -26.92
N SER A 334 40.26 11.98 -26.33
CA SER A 334 39.99 11.00 -25.27
C SER A 334 39.15 9.80 -25.76
N ASP A 335 38.92 9.69 -27.06
CA ASP A 335 38.13 8.63 -27.71
C ASP A 335 38.92 7.33 -27.96
N ILE A 336 40.04 7.19 -27.25
CA ILE A 336 40.97 6.05 -27.31
C ILE A 336 40.54 4.89 -26.39
N PHE A 337 39.65 5.20 -25.45
CA PHE A 337 39.10 4.24 -24.51
C PHE A 337 37.83 3.65 -25.11
N MET A 338 37.87 2.35 -25.41
CA MET A 338 36.63 1.63 -25.71
C MET A 338 35.92 1.33 -24.38
N GLU A 339 34.62 1.61 -24.33
CA GLU A 339 33.79 1.20 -23.20
C GLU A 339 33.78 -0.33 -23.14
N ASP A 340 34.32 -0.88 -22.05
CA ASP A 340 34.39 -2.32 -21.85
C ASP A 340 32.97 -2.81 -21.53
N THR A 341 32.20 -3.07 -22.59
CA THR A 341 30.86 -3.63 -22.45
C THR A 341 31.02 -5.05 -21.91
N LEU A 342 30.83 -5.17 -20.59
CA LEU A 342 30.89 -6.43 -19.84
C LEU A 342 30.14 -7.52 -20.62
N ARG A 343 30.89 -8.46 -21.21
CA ARG A 343 30.30 -9.61 -21.89
C ARG A 343 29.89 -10.61 -20.82
N TYR A 344 28.60 -10.75 -20.61
CA TYR A 344 28.02 -11.73 -19.69
C TYR A 344 27.73 -13.06 -20.41
N ARG A 345 27.89 -14.19 -19.71
CA ARG A 345 27.43 -15.49 -20.23
C ARG A 345 25.90 -15.52 -20.26
N GLY A 346 25.29 -15.89 -21.40
CA GLY A 346 23.84 -16.12 -21.47
C GLY A 346 23.47 -17.37 -20.68
N GLN A 347 22.85 -17.20 -19.50
CA GLN A 347 22.43 -18.30 -18.62
C GLN A 347 20.99 -18.09 -18.19
N SER A 348 20.27 -19.18 -17.92
CA SER A 348 18.97 -19.12 -17.27
C SER A 348 18.96 -20.01 -16.04
N TRP A 349 18.51 -19.47 -14.91
CA TRP A 349 18.47 -20.16 -13.62
C TRP A 349 17.03 -20.47 -13.25
N ALA A 350 16.78 -21.71 -12.82
CA ALA A 350 15.57 -22.08 -12.10
C ALA A 350 15.93 -22.38 -10.65
N ILE A 351 15.32 -21.67 -9.70
CA ILE A 351 15.43 -21.94 -8.28
C ILE A 351 14.15 -22.66 -7.86
N LEU A 352 14.30 -23.91 -7.40
CA LEU A 352 13.19 -24.70 -6.86
C LEU A 352 13.44 -24.91 -5.36
N VAL A 353 12.45 -24.55 -4.56
CA VAL A 353 12.51 -24.57 -3.11
C VAL A 353 11.48 -25.54 -2.55
N ASP A 354 11.92 -26.45 -1.70
CA ASP A 354 11.01 -27.26 -0.88
C ASP A 354 10.51 -26.40 0.30
N VAL A 355 9.19 -26.31 0.48
CA VAL A 355 8.55 -25.61 1.61
C VAL A 355 7.68 -26.54 2.45
N SER A 356 7.87 -27.85 2.31
CA SER A 356 7.15 -28.86 3.08
C SER A 356 7.45 -28.80 4.57
N LEU A 357 6.55 -29.36 5.39
CA LEU A 357 6.65 -29.43 6.85
C LEU A 357 7.95 -30.04 7.37
N SER A 358 8.69 -30.79 6.55
CA SER A 358 10.01 -31.30 6.91
C SER A 358 11.04 -30.18 7.25
N LEU A 359 10.71 -28.93 6.92
CA LEU A 359 11.51 -27.73 7.11
C LEU A 359 10.97 -26.74 8.16
N GLU A 360 10.03 -27.14 9.01
CA GLU A 360 9.41 -26.25 10.03
C GLU A 360 10.46 -25.62 10.97
N ALA A 361 11.52 -26.36 11.31
CA ALA A 361 12.67 -25.85 12.09
C ALA A 361 13.51 -24.78 11.36
N PHE A 362 13.35 -24.64 10.04
CA PHE A 362 14.13 -23.77 9.15
C PHE A 362 13.29 -22.74 8.37
N ALA A 363 11.97 -22.69 8.55
CA ALA A 363 11.07 -21.85 7.74
C ALA A 363 11.49 -20.37 7.68
N GLY A 364 12.01 -19.82 8.79
CA GLY A 364 12.57 -18.47 8.82
C GLY A 364 13.85 -18.31 7.98
N GLN A 365 14.75 -19.29 8.05
CA GLN A 365 16.05 -19.29 7.37
C GLN A 365 15.91 -19.56 5.86
N VAL A 366 14.99 -20.44 5.46
CA VAL A 366 14.69 -20.75 4.05
C VAL A 366 14.20 -19.50 3.32
N LYS A 367 13.26 -18.74 3.91
CA LYS A 367 12.82 -17.44 3.39
C LYS A 367 13.98 -16.45 3.20
N ASP A 368 14.88 -16.38 4.18
CA ASP A 368 16.02 -15.47 4.13
C ASP A 368 17.04 -15.86 3.05
N VAL A 369 17.26 -17.16 2.84
CA VAL A 369 18.10 -17.71 1.76
C VAL A 369 17.49 -17.37 0.40
N ILE A 370 16.19 -17.61 0.21
CA ILE A 370 15.48 -17.31 -1.04
C ILE A 370 15.51 -15.81 -1.34
N LEU A 371 15.26 -14.98 -0.33
CA LEU A 371 15.35 -13.52 -0.43
C LEU A 371 16.76 -13.08 -0.85
N CYS A 372 17.79 -13.66 -0.24
CA CYS A 372 19.16 -13.36 -0.61
C CYS A 372 19.45 -13.78 -2.05
N LEU A 373 19.07 -14.99 -2.45
CA LEU A 373 19.28 -15.50 -3.81
C LEU A 373 18.50 -14.69 -4.85
N SER A 374 17.26 -14.29 -4.56
CA SER A 374 16.43 -13.48 -5.46
C SER A 374 16.98 -12.06 -5.64
N GLU A 375 17.41 -11.40 -4.56
CA GLU A 375 18.01 -10.06 -4.65
C GLU A 375 19.41 -10.06 -5.25
N VAL A 376 20.19 -11.13 -5.03
CA VAL A 376 21.51 -11.31 -5.64
C VAL A 376 21.35 -11.56 -7.14
N SER A 377 20.52 -12.51 -7.54
CA SER A 377 20.27 -12.84 -8.95
C SER A 377 19.72 -11.65 -9.74
N ARG A 378 18.82 -10.85 -9.14
CA ARG A 378 18.32 -9.58 -9.73
C ARG A 378 19.44 -8.60 -10.08
N LYS A 379 20.52 -8.56 -9.30
CA LYS A 379 21.66 -7.67 -9.53
C LYS A 379 22.71 -8.27 -10.47
N LEU A 380 22.74 -9.60 -10.61
CA LEU A 380 23.69 -10.31 -11.46
C LEU A 380 23.19 -10.43 -12.91
N PHE A 381 21.90 -10.65 -13.12
CA PHE A 381 21.33 -10.82 -14.45
C PHE A 381 20.87 -9.48 -15.02
N HIS A 382 21.42 -9.09 -16.18
CA HIS A 382 20.90 -7.99 -16.98
C HIS A 382 19.57 -8.33 -17.65
N ASP A 383 19.39 -9.58 -18.07
CA ASP A 383 18.12 -10.06 -18.60
C ASP A 383 17.23 -10.59 -17.48
N ASN A 384 16.16 -9.85 -17.20
CA ASN A 384 15.15 -10.20 -16.20
C ASN A 384 14.38 -11.50 -16.50
N ARG A 385 14.47 -12.03 -17.72
CA ARG A 385 13.84 -13.29 -18.14
C ARG A 385 14.73 -14.51 -17.94
N SER A 386 15.94 -14.33 -17.43
CA SER A 386 16.91 -15.40 -17.18
C SER A 386 16.74 -16.08 -15.81
N LEU A 387 15.65 -15.81 -15.09
CA LEU A 387 15.40 -16.38 -13.77
C LEU A 387 13.96 -16.87 -13.61
N GLY A 388 13.78 -18.10 -13.15
CA GLY A 388 12.52 -18.62 -12.62
C GLY A 388 12.70 -18.98 -11.15
N ILE A 389 11.69 -18.68 -10.32
CA ILE A 389 11.68 -19.04 -8.90
C ILE A 389 10.36 -19.73 -8.61
N PHE A 390 10.46 -20.92 -8.02
CA PHE A 390 9.33 -21.80 -7.72
C PHE A 390 9.51 -22.40 -6.33
N ALA A 391 8.40 -22.71 -5.68
CA ALA A 391 8.40 -23.47 -4.44
C ALA A 391 7.33 -24.55 -4.47
N PHE A 392 7.46 -25.58 -3.63
CA PHE A 392 6.49 -26.68 -3.60
C PHE A 392 6.33 -27.30 -2.20
N ASP A 393 5.11 -27.74 -1.94
CA ASP A 393 4.70 -28.65 -0.87
C ASP A 393 3.59 -29.58 -1.39
N ASP A 394 2.37 -29.55 -0.83
CA ASP A 394 1.17 -30.15 -1.45
C ASP A 394 0.60 -29.29 -2.60
N LYS A 395 1.05 -28.04 -2.73
CA LYS A 395 0.80 -27.11 -3.83
C LYS A 395 2.10 -26.76 -4.55
N PHE A 396 1.95 -26.24 -5.77
CA PHE A 396 3.04 -25.66 -6.54
C PHE A 396 2.92 -24.14 -6.57
N TYR A 397 3.92 -23.46 -6.03
CA TYR A 397 3.98 -22.00 -5.93
C TYR A 397 4.82 -21.41 -7.05
N VAL A 398 4.21 -20.57 -7.88
CA VAL A 398 4.92 -19.74 -8.85
C VAL A 398 5.29 -18.43 -8.17
N ILE A 399 6.58 -18.22 -7.89
CA ILE A 399 7.09 -16.98 -7.27
C ILE A 399 7.54 -16.00 -8.35
N LYS A 400 8.23 -16.51 -9.37
CA LYS A 400 8.64 -15.78 -10.57
C LYS A 400 8.66 -16.71 -11.77
N ASP A 401 7.90 -16.39 -12.80
CA ASP A 401 8.04 -17.06 -14.10
C ASP A 401 9.15 -16.41 -14.96
N PHE A 402 9.69 -17.20 -15.90
CA PHE A 402 10.69 -16.73 -16.87
C PHE A 402 10.17 -15.61 -17.79
N THR A 403 8.85 -15.53 -18.01
CA THR A 403 8.24 -14.46 -18.81
C THR A 403 8.05 -13.15 -18.03
N GLU A 404 8.15 -13.20 -16.70
CA GLU A 404 7.99 -12.04 -15.84
C GLU A 404 9.29 -11.26 -15.67
N ASN A 405 9.19 -9.93 -15.69
CA ASN A 405 10.32 -9.09 -15.29
C ASN A 405 10.54 -9.18 -13.78
N HIS A 406 11.79 -9.10 -13.33
CA HIS A 406 12.12 -9.07 -11.92
C HIS A 406 11.68 -7.74 -11.29
N SER A 407 10.45 -7.72 -10.77
CA SER A 407 9.81 -6.55 -10.18
C SER A 407 9.80 -6.63 -8.65
N ARG A 408 9.47 -5.52 -7.97
CA ARG A 408 9.32 -5.52 -6.49
C ARG A 408 8.28 -6.54 -6.03
N SER A 409 7.24 -6.81 -6.83
CA SER A 409 6.22 -7.83 -6.52
C SER A 409 6.79 -9.24 -6.48
N VAL A 410 7.72 -9.58 -7.38
CA VAL A 410 8.43 -10.86 -7.38
C VAL A 410 9.28 -11.05 -6.11
N CYS A 411 9.99 -10.00 -5.69
CA CYS A 411 10.77 -10.05 -4.46
C CYS A 411 9.89 -10.29 -3.23
N VAL A 412 8.67 -9.74 -3.22
CA VAL A 412 7.70 -9.86 -2.12
C VAL A 412 7.09 -11.26 -2.10
N LEU A 413 6.77 -11.82 -3.26
CA LEU A 413 6.32 -13.20 -3.40
C LEU A 413 7.37 -14.22 -2.93
N SER A 414 8.66 -13.92 -3.11
CA SER A 414 9.74 -14.80 -2.65
C SER A 414 9.83 -14.90 -1.12
N ASN A 415 9.22 -13.96 -0.39
CA ASN A 415 9.16 -13.92 1.06
C ASN A 415 7.82 -14.41 1.64
N ALA A 416 6.82 -14.61 0.77
CA ALA A 416 5.43 -14.96 1.09
C ALA A 416 5.19 -16.44 1.42
N LEU A 417 6.21 -17.29 1.29
CA LEU A 417 6.10 -18.73 1.51
C LEU A 417 5.85 -19.04 2.99
N ARG A 418 4.60 -19.31 3.36
CA ARG A 418 4.25 -19.78 4.71
C ARG A 418 4.29 -21.31 4.74
N GLY A 419 4.88 -21.89 5.78
CA GLY A 419 4.70 -23.30 6.12
C GLY A 419 3.47 -23.57 6.99
N GLU A 420 2.40 -22.77 6.86
CA GLU A 420 1.28 -22.78 7.82
C GLU A 420 0.01 -23.54 7.36
N ASP A 421 -0.05 -24.11 6.16
CA ASP A 421 -1.29 -24.74 5.66
C ASP A 421 -1.45 -26.24 5.94
N ALA A 422 -0.69 -26.82 6.88
CA ALA A 422 -0.71 -28.27 7.11
C ALA A 422 -0.87 -28.70 8.58
N LEU A 423 -1.89 -28.18 9.27
CA LEU A 423 -2.33 -28.74 10.56
C LEU A 423 -3.17 -30.03 10.41
N ARG A 424 -3.09 -30.74 9.27
CA ARG A 424 -3.93 -31.94 9.01
C ARG A 424 -3.31 -33.12 8.27
N ALA A 425 -2.02 -33.16 7.99
CA ALA A 425 -1.43 -34.34 7.37
C ALA A 425 -0.07 -34.67 8.00
N HIS A 426 -0.13 -35.37 9.13
CA HIS A 426 1.00 -36.06 9.70
C HIS A 426 1.05 -37.46 9.07
N GLU A 427 2.13 -37.78 8.37
CA GLU A 427 3.02 -38.91 8.63
C GLU A 427 3.86 -39.24 7.38
N GLU A 428 5.11 -39.62 7.65
CA GLU A 428 6.09 -40.22 6.74
C GLU A 428 6.68 -39.36 5.61
N ILE A 429 7.93 -38.92 5.80
CA ILE A 429 9.12 -39.49 5.13
C ILE A 429 10.36 -38.71 5.62
N ARG A 430 11.35 -39.42 6.17
CA ARG A 430 12.69 -38.90 6.46
C ARG A 430 13.57 -39.00 5.22
N GLY A 431 14.24 -37.92 4.86
CA GLY A 431 15.38 -37.92 3.96
C GLY A 431 16.12 -36.59 4.02
N HIS A 432 17.40 -36.60 4.41
CA HIS A 432 18.25 -35.40 4.41
C HIS A 432 18.66 -35.05 2.98
N LEU A 433 18.07 -34.00 2.42
CA LEU A 433 18.54 -33.29 1.24
C LEU A 433 18.60 -31.79 1.55
N LEU A 434 19.61 -31.10 1.02
CA LEU A 434 19.73 -29.64 1.11
C LEU A 434 18.49 -28.99 0.47
N PRO A 435 17.81 -28.02 1.11
CA PRO A 435 16.44 -27.61 0.76
C PRO A 435 16.32 -26.68 -0.47
N VAL A 436 17.40 -26.47 -1.23
CA VAL A 436 17.42 -25.57 -2.39
C VAL A 436 18.11 -26.28 -3.55
N HIS A 437 17.35 -26.53 -4.61
CA HIS A 437 17.88 -27.05 -5.87
C HIS A 437 18.00 -25.90 -6.88
N ILE A 438 19.22 -25.63 -7.33
CA ILE A 438 19.50 -24.68 -8.42
C ILE A 438 19.73 -25.52 -9.68
N ALA A 439 18.79 -25.46 -10.62
CA ALA A 439 18.97 -26.08 -11.93
C ALA A 439 19.53 -25.06 -12.92
N TYR A 440 20.58 -25.47 -13.63
CA TYR A 440 21.33 -24.64 -14.58
C TYR A 440 21.00 -25.09 -16.00
N VAL A 441 20.47 -24.18 -16.83
CA VAL A 441 20.16 -24.46 -18.24
C VAL A 441 21.01 -23.56 -19.14
N THR A 442 21.97 -24.13 -19.86
CA THR A 442 22.71 -23.45 -20.92
C THR A 442 21.97 -23.53 -22.25
N LYS A 443 21.80 -22.39 -22.92
CA LYS A 443 21.42 -22.33 -24.33
C LYS A 443 22.66 -22.52 -25.21
N GLU A 444 23.23 -23.72 -25.23
CA GLU A 444 24.07 -24.14 -26.35
C GLU A 444 23.64 -25.55 -26.77
N PRO A 445 23.50 -25.83 -28.08
CA PRO A 445 23.25 -27.18 -28.55
C PRO A 445 24.55 -27.97 -28.36
N PHE A 446 24.55 -28.91 -27.42
CA PHE A 446 25.60 -29.92 -27.35
C PHE A 446 25.60 -30.68 -28.68
N ARG A 447 26.58 -30.39 -29.54
CA ARG A 447 26.98 -31.31 -30.61
C ARG A 447 27.72 -32.46 -29.93
N PHE A 448 27.23 -33.67 -30.16
CA PHE A 448 27.89 -34.91 -29.78
C PHE A 448 29.29 -35.02 -30.38
#